data_AF-A0A2V8ZFW1-F1
#
_entry.id   AF-A0A2V8ZFW1-F1
#
_cell.length_a   1.000
_cell.length_b   1.000
_cell.length_c   1.000
_cell.angle_alpha   90.00
_cell.angle_beta   90.00
_cell.angle_gamma   90.00
#
_symmetry.space_group_name_H-M   'P 1'
#
loop_
_entity.id
_entity.type
_entity.pdbx_description
1 polymer ?
#
loop_
_entity_poly.entity_id
_entity_poly.type
_entity_poly.pdbx_seq_one_letter_code
_entity_poly.pdbx_strand_id
1 'polypeptide(L)'
;MGIRSQQWPWFAILVRTGREKSARLLLENAGYECFLPVSKSARRWSDRTKMIDVPLFPGYLFCRMNPHNRLTVLMTPGVIQIVGVGKTPIPVEEEEMEAIERVQKSGLAAMPWPYVQVGNVAQILEGPLRGLTGIIIKIKSGVKLVLSVSLLQRSVAVEVEREWVGDARAGRPSEVGALHYRQAALPSEVVHLSAMKGISDETLQAD
;
A
#
# COMPACT_ATOMS: atom_id res chain seq x y z
N MET A 1 11.76 -3.32 33.76
CA MET A 1 10.42 -3.58 33.20
C MET A 1 10.19 -2.52 32.13
N GLY A 2 10.32 -2.88 30.85
CA GLY A 2 10.34 -1.90 29.75
C GLY A 2 8.98 -1.26 29.54
N ILE A 3 8.94 0.08 29.55
CA ILE A 3 7.77 0.87 29.18
C ILE A 3 7.51 0.57 27.70
N ARG A 4 6.49 -0.25 27.40
CA ARG A 4 5.99 -0.36 26.03
C ARG A 4 5.26 0.95 25.73
N SER A 5 5.93 1.87 25.04
CA SER A 5 5.29 3.02 24.42
C SER A 5 4.10 2.49 23.61
N GLN A 6 2.86 2.81 24.01
CA GLN A 6 1.68 2.44 23.22
C GLN A 6 1.75 3.20 21.90
N GLN A 7 2.21 2.53 20.84
CA GLN A 7 2.15 3.06 19.49
C GLN A 7 0.77 2.72 18.91
N TRP A 8 0.08 3.71 18.35
CA TRP A 8 -1.22 3.47 17.71
C TRP A 8 -1.07 2.58 16.48
N PRO A 9 -2.05 1.74 16.11
CA PRO A 9 -1.95 0.92 14.92
C PRO A 9 -2.00 1.78 13.65
N TRP A 10 -1.50 1.21 12.55
CA TRP A 10 -1.59 1.84 11.23
C TRP A 10 -3.02 1.78 10.70
N PHE A 11 -3.51 2.89 10.18
CA PHE A 11 -4.75 2.95 9.41
C PHE A 11 -4.48 3.44 8.01
N ALA A 12 -5.17 2.86 7.03
CA ALA A 12 -5.18 3.38 5.68
C ALA A 12 -6.17 4.55 5.57
N ILE A 13 -5.69 5.64 4.99
CA ILE A 13 -6.43 6.86 4.71
C ILE A 13 -6.63 6.93 3.20
N LEU A 14 -7.89 6.97 2.76
CA LEU A 14 -8.21 7.25 1.38
C LEU A 14 -8.10 8.76 1.14
N VAL A 15 -7.22 9.12 0.21
CA VAL A 15 -6.93 10.48 -0.22
C VAL A 15 -7.27 10.61 -1.71
N ARG A 16 -7.67 11.81 -2.15
CA ARG A 16 -7.79 12.10 -3.58
C ARG A 16 -6.46 11.85 -4.28
N THR A 17 -6.47 11.05 -5.35
CA THR A 17 -5.27 10.72 -6.13
C THR A 17 -4.51 11.98 -6.55
N GLY A 18 -3.19 11.98 -6.35
CA GLY A 18 -2.30 13.12 -6.61
C GLY A 18 -2.20 14.13 -5.46
N ARG A 19 -3.01 14.00 -4.40
CA ARG A 19 -2.95 14.85 -3.19
C ARG A 19 -2.26 14.17 -2.02
N GLU A 20 -1.76 12.93 -2.17
CA GLU A 20 -1.20 12.10 -1.10
C GLU A 20 -0.04 12.79 -0.38
N LYS A 21 0.90 13.39 -1.14
CA LYS A 21 2.04 14.11 -0.56
C LYS A 21 1.62 15.33 0.25
N SER A 22 0.60 16.05 -0.22
CA SER A 22 0.06 17.22 0.48
C SER A 22 -0.70 16.82 1.73
N ALA A 23 -1.53 15.78 1.66
CA ALA A 23 -2.27 15.27 2.82
C ALA A 23 -1.30 14.74 3.89
N ARG A 24 -0.25 14.01 3.48
CA ARG A 24 0.84 13.56 4.37
C ARG A 24 1.45 14.73 5.12
N LEU A 25 1.89 15.78 4.42
CA LEU A 25 2.50 16.96 5.03
C LEU A 25 1.57 17.64 6.05
N LEU A 26 0.28 17.77 5.72
CA LEU A 26 -0.70 18.39 6.61
C LEU A 26 -0.94 17.55 7.88
N LEU A 27 -0.99 16.23 7.75
CA LEU A 27 -1.13 15.32 8.88
C LEU A 27 0.13 15.29 9.76
N GLU A 28 1.32 15.27 9.15
CA GLU A 28 2.59 15.37 9.88
C GLU A 28 2.69 16.68 10.65
N ASN A 29 2.28 17.81 10.05
CA ASN A 29 2.21 19.10 10.73
C ASN A 29 1.19 19.12 11.88
N ALA A 30 0.16 18.26 11.82
CA ALA A 30 -0.81 18.06 12.90
C ALA A 30 -0.31 17.05 13.96
N GLY A 31 0.92 16.53 13.83
CA GLY A 31 1.55 15.64 14.81
C GLY A 31 1.33 14.14 14.56
N TYR A 32 0.83 13.75 13.39
CA TYR A 32 0.62 12.35 13.06
C TYR A 32 1.87 11.70 12.44
N GLU A 33 2.15 10.46 12.82
CA GLU A 33 3.11 9.61 12.13
C GLU A 33 2.47 9.06 10.86
N CYS A 34 3.00 9.46 9.70
CA CYS A 34 2.47 9.10 8.40
C CYS A 34 3.50 8.35 7.56
N PHE A 35 3.02 7.41 6.74
CA PHE A 35 3.84 6.68 5.79
C PHE A 35 3.17 6.66 4.42
N LEU A 36 3.89 7.17 3.41
CA LEU A 36 3.49 7.14 2.00
C LEU A 36 4.53 6.31 1.23
N PRO A 37 4.24 5.05 0.91
CA PRO A 37 5.14 4.22 0.12
C PRO A 37 5.21 4.75 -1.32
N VAL A 38 6.41 5.03 -1.83
CA VAL A 38 6.67 5.59 -3.15
C VAL A 38 7.81 4.89 -3.86
N SER A 39 7.70 4.69 -5.18
CA SER A 39 8.83 4.29 -6.01
C SER A 39 9.32 5.45 -6.88
N LYS A 40 10.60 5.41 -7.24
CA LYS A 40 11.18 6.39 -8.17
C LYS A 40 10.85 5.97 -9.60
N SER A 41 10.26 6.87 -10.37
CA SER A 41 9.98 6.69 -11.79
C SER A 41 10.64 7.80 -12.60
N ALA A 42 11.29 7.44 -13.71
CA ALA A 42 11.76 8.42 -14.69
C ALA A 42 10.56 8.94 -15.48
N ARG A 43 10.33 10.26 -15.49
CA ARG A 43 9.34 10.90 -16.36
C ARG A 43 10.05 11.81 -17.35
N ARG A 44 9.82 11.56 -18.65
CA ARG A 44 10.32 12.40 -19.73
C ARG A 44 9.37 13.58 -19.94
N TRP A 45 9.89 14.79 -19.84
CA TRP A 45 9.26 16.01 -20.32
C TRP A 45 9.85 16.40 -21.67
N SER A 46 9.20 17.37 -22.33
CA SER A 46 9.58 17.89 -23.64
C SER A 46 11.04 18.33 -23.73
N ASP A 47 11.66 18.72 -22.62
CA ASP A 47 13.04 19.20 -22.52
C ASP A 47 13.98 18.30 -21.70
N ARG A 48 13.48 17.55 -20.70
CA ARG A 48 14.32 16.79 -19.75
C ARG A 48 13.66 15.54 -19.16
N THR A 49 14.47 14.57 -18.74
CA THR A 49 14.00 13.42 -17.93
C THR A 49 14.22 13.75 -16.45
N LYS A 50 13.17 13.70 -15.62
CA LYS A 50 13.27 13.89 -14.16
C LYS A 50 12.79 12.64 -13.42
N MET A 51 13.51 12.27 -12.37
CA MET A 51 13.05 11.25 -11.42
C MET A 51 11.97 11.84 -10.52
N ILE A 52 10.81 11.18 -10.47
CA ILE A 52 9.69 11.57 -9.63
C ILE A 52 9.29 10.41 -8.72
N ASP A 53 8.90 10.71 -7.48
CA ASP A 53 8.32 9.70 -6.60
C ASP A 53 6.84 9.51 -6.92
N VAL A 54 6.46 8.26 -7.21
CA VAL A 54 5.11 7.82 -7.53
C VAL A 54 4.61 6.88 -6.41
N PRO A 55 3.41 7.08 -5.87
CA PRO A 55 2.88 6.20 -4.83
C PRO A 55 2.76 4.73 -5.28
N LEU A 56 3.17 3.80 -4.42
CA LEU A 56 2.97 2.36 -4.61
C LEU A 56 1.52 1.93 -4.38
N PHE A 57 0.78 2.70 -3.59
CA PHE A 57 -0.66 2.57 -3.38
C PHE A 57 -1.36 3.90 -3.73
N PRO A 58 -1.57 4.22 -5.02
CA PRO A 58 -2.14 5.50 -5.44
C PRO A 58 -3.48 5.82 -4.77
N GLY A 59 -3.65 7.03 -4.24
CA GLY A 59 -4.84 7.42 -3.47
C GLY A 59 -4.87 6.92 -2.03
N TYR A 60 -3.84 6.24 -1.54
CA TYR A 60 -3.74 5.86 -0.13
C TYR A 60 -2.54 6.48 0.56
N LEU A 61 -2.72 6.73 1.84
CA LEU A 61 -1.70 7.13 2.80
C LEU A 61 -1.91 6.28 4.06
N PHE A 62 -0.83 5.91 4.76
CA PHE A 62 -0.94 5.23 6.04
C PHE A 62 -0.65 6.21 7.18
N CYS A 63 -1.41 6.13 8.25
CA CYS A 63 -1.29 7.02 9.40
C CYS A 63 -1.48 6.22 10.70
N ARG A 64 -0.57 6.38 11.66
CA ARG A 64 -0.79 5.89 13.02
C ARG A 64 -1.66 6.89 13.77
N MET A 65 -2.82 6.43 14.23
CA MET A 65 -3.76 7.31 14.92
C MET A 65 -4.64 6.57 15.92
N ASN A 66 -5.17 7.31 16.90
CA ASN A 66 -6.24 6.80 17.75
C ASN A 66 -7.56 6.77 16.95
N PRO A 67 -8.20 5.61 16.74
CA PRO A 67 -9.45 5.52 15.96
C PRO A 67 -10.63 6.29 16.60
N HIS A 68 -10.55 6.59 17.90
CA HIS A 68 -11.54 7.39 18.61
C HIS A 68 -11.36 8.90 18.40
N ASN A 69 -10.16 9.35 18.04
CA ASN A 69 -9.85 10.76 17.75
C ASN A 69 -9.47 10.95 16.28
N ARG A 70 -10.45 10.73 15.40
CA ARG A 70 -10.27 10.69 13.94
C ARG A 70 -10.68 11.97 13.21
N LEU A 71 -11.26 12.95 13.91
CA LEU A 71 -11.82 14.16 13.29
C LEU A 71 -10.75 14.97 12.57
N THR A 72 -9.58 15.19 13.17
CA THR A 72 -8.49 15.94 12.55
C THR A 72 -8.05 15.30 11.22
N VAL A 73 -7.99 13.96 11.17
CA VAL A 73 -7.64 13.22 9.95
C VAL A 73 -8.72 13.42 8.89
N LEU A 74 -9.99 13.26 9.24
CA LEU A 74 -11.12 13.42 8.32
C LEU A 74 -11.29 14.86 7.80
N MET A 75 -10.94 15.85 8.61
CA MET A 75 -11.02 17.27 8.23
C MET A 75 -9.80 17.73 7.41
N THR A 76 -8.78 16.89 7.23
CA THR A 76 -7.58 17.25 6.48
C THR A 76 -7.89 17.40 4.98
N PRO A 77 -7.56 18.53 4.34
CA PRO A 77 -7.78 18.74 2.91
C PRO A 77 -7.22 17.61 2.04
N GLY A 78 -8.09 17.03 1.21
CA GLY A 78 -7.76 15.94 0.29
C GLY A 78 -8.01 14.54 0.86
N VAL A 79 -8.21 14.39 2.16
CA VAL A 79 -8.70 13.15 2.78
C VAL A 79 -10.17 12.95 2.41
N ILE A 80 -10.53 11.72 2.05
CA ILE A 80 -11.90 11.31 1.69
C ILE A 80 -12.50 10.50 2.85
N GLN A 81 -11.76 9.51 3.36
CA GLN A 81 -12.20 8.66 4.46
C GLN A 81 -11.03 7.89 5.08
N ILE A 82 -11.30 7.24 6.20
CA ILE A 82 -10.44 6.22 6.80
C ILE A 82 -11.00 4.86 6.38
N VAL A 83 -10.15 3.97 5.89
CA VAL A 83 -10.57 2.66 5.37
C VAL A 83 -11.04 1.78 6.53
N GLY A 84 -12.17 1.11 6.32
CA GLY A 84 -12.79 0.22 7.29
C GLY A 84 -14.14 -0.30 6.82
N VAL A 85 -14.96 -0.79 7.76
CA VAL A 85 -16.31 -1.27 7.50
C VAL A 85 -17.32 -0.30 8.10
N GLY A 86 -18.17 0.27 7.25
CA GLY A 86 -19.13 1.31 7.66
C GLY A 86 -18.42 2.51 8.30
N LYS A 87 -18.70 2.75 9.59
CA LYS A 87 -18.09 3.85 10.36
C LYS A 87 -16.90 3.43 11.22
N THR A 88 -16.50 2.16 11.15
CA THR A 88 -15.45 1.57 11.99
C THR A 88 -14.15 1.46 11.18
N PRO A 89 -13.14 2.29 11.48
CA PRO A 89 -11.80 2.12 10.93
C PRO A 89 -11.26 0.73 11.23
N ILE A 90 -10.60 0.10 10.27
CA ILE A 90 -9.93 -1.18 10.49
C ILE A 90 -8.41 -0.94 10.37
N PRO A 91 -7.61 -1.40 11.34
CA PRO A 91 -6.16 -1.27 11.23
C PRO A 91 -5.62 -2.14 10.09
N VAL A 92 -4.51 -1.68 9.52
CA VAL A 92 -3.65 -2.48 8.65
C VAL A 92 -2.74 -3.32 9.54
N GLU A 93 -2.51 -4.57 9.14
CA GLU A 93 -1.64 -5.48 9.90
C GLU A 93 -0.21 -4.93 9.95
N GLU A 94 0.44 -5.01 11.11
CA GLU A 94 1.76 -4.43 11.32
C GLU A 94 2.79 -5.11 10.41
N GLU A 95 2.68 -6.43 10.21
CA GLU A 95 3.56 -7.21 9.33
C GLU A 95 3.43 -6.78 7.86
N GLU A 96 2.22 -6.41 7.41
CA GLU A 96 2.02 -5.88 6.05
C GLU A 96 2.75 -4.53 5.92
N MET A 97 2.63 -3.65 6.92
CA MET A 97 3.27 -2.34 6.94
C MET A 97 4.80 -2.43 6.99
N GLU A 98 5.34 -3.26 7.87
CA GLU A 98 6.78 -3.53 7.98
C GLU A 98 7.35 -4.06 6.66
N ALA A 99 6.62 -4.97 6.00
CA ALA A 99 7.06 -5.51 4.72
C ALA A 99 7.14 -4.43 3.63
N ILE A 100 6.14 -3.55 3.53
CA ILE A 100 6.14 -2.42 2.59
C ILE A 100 7.23 -1.39 2.94
N GLU A 101 7.45 -1.09 4.21
CA GLU A 101 8.55 -0.22 4.64
C GLU A 101 9.92 -0.78 4.26
N ARG A 102 10.12 -2.09 4.43
CA ARG A 102 11.37 -2.76 4.05
C ARG A 102 11.59 -2.68 2.54
N VAL A 103 10.54 -2.84 1.73
CA VAL A 103 10.62 -2.60 0.29
C VAL A 103 11.06 -1.17 -0.01
N GLN A 104 10.43 -0.17 0.61
CA GLN A 104 10.79 1.24 0.42
C GLN A 104 12.27 1.50 0.76
N LYS A 105 12.74 0.96 1.89
CA LYS A 105 14.11 1.13 2.40
C LYS A 105 15.15 0.35 1.59
N SER A 106 14.76 -0.74 0.93
CA SER A 106 15.67 -1.57 0.13
C SER A 106 16.23 -0.87 -1.12
N GLY A 107 15.54 0.15 -1.64
CA GLY A 107 15.88 0.82 -2.89
C GLY A 107 15.62 -0.02 -4.15
N LEU A 108 15.09 -1.24 -4.02
CA LEU A 108 14.70 -2.07 -5.15
C LEU A 108 13.55 -1.45 -5.95
N ALA A 109 13.51 -1.78 -7.24
CA ALA A 109 12.43 -1.35 -8.11
C ALA A 109 11.11 -2.02 -7.71
N ALA A 110 10.17 -1.20 -7.22
CA ALA A 110 8.84 -1.62 -6.81
C ALA A 110 7.77 -0.89 -7.64
N MET A 111 6.65 -1.56 -7.89
CA MET A 111 5.52 -0.99 -8.62
C MET A 111 4.17 -1.45 -8.06
N PRO A 112 3.11 -0.66 -8.23
CA PRO A 112 1.75 -1.12 -7.97
C PRO A 112 1.46 -2.41 -8.75
N TRP A 113 0.72 -3.33 -8.12
CA TRP A 113 0.36 -4.61 -8.71
C TRP A 113 -1.10 -4.97 -8.35
N PRO A 114 -1.83 -5.67 -9.24
CA PRO A 114 -3.15 -6.20 -8.90
C PRO A 114 -3.10 -7.07 -7.64
N TYR A 115 -4.18 -7.08 -6.85
CA TYR A 115 -4.22 -7.90 -5.64
C TYR A 115 -4.07 -9.37 -5.98
N VAL A 116 -3.13 -10.04 -5.32
CA VAL A 116 -2.93 -11.49 -5.44
C VAL A 116 -3.14 -12.14 -4.08
N GLN A 117 -4.12 -13.03 -4.01
CA GLN A 117 -4.47 -13.75 -2.78
C GLN A 117 -3.86 -15.15 -2.72
N VAL A 118 -3.67 -15.80 -3.87
CA VAL A 118 -3.20 -17.19 -3.96
C VAL A 118 -2.06 -17.26 -4.97
N GLY A 119 -1.00 -17.99 -4.63
CA GLY A 119 0.13 -18.21 -5.52
C GLY A 119 1.19 -19.12 -4.91
N ASN A 120 2.37 -19.13 -5.52
CA ASN A 120 3.52 -19.79 -4.92
C ASN A 120 4.13 -18.84 -3.89
N VAL A 121 3.93 -19.15 -2.61
CA VAL A 121 4.48 -18.40 -1.49
C VAL A 121 5.91 -18.86 -1.24
N ALA A 122 6.84 -17.92 -1.13
CA ALA A 122 8.22 -18.20 -0.74
C ALA A 122 8.75 -17.11 0.20
N GLN A 123 9.79 -17.47 0.95
CA GLN A 123 10.55 -16.53 1.74
C GLN A 123 11.81 -16.10 0.98
N ILE A 124 12.17 -14.83 1.10
CA ILE A 124 13.46 -14.31 0.64
C ILE A 124 14.55 -14.72 1.64
N LEU A 125 15.54 -15.48 1.19
CA LEU A 125 16.64 -15.99 2.01
C LEU A 125 17.85 -15.07 2.04
N GLU A 126 18.05 -14.25 1.00
CA GLU A 126 19.22 -13.37 0.81
C GLU A 126 18.85 -11.96 0.33
N GLY A 127 19.82 -11.05 0.32
CA GLY A 127 19.62 -9.66 -0.12
C GLY A 127 18.87 -8.76 0.89
N PRO A 128 18.51 -7.54 0.48
CA PRO A 128 17.95 -6.51 1.38
C PRO A 128 16.55 -6.86 1.92
N LEU A 129 15.85 -7.78 1.25
CA LEU A 129 14.50 -8.24 1.64
C LEU A 129 14.50 -9.56 2.43
N ARG A 130 15.68 -10.05 2.85
CA ARG A 130 15.81 -11.31 3.61
C ARG A 130 14.79 -11.43 4.76
N GLY A 131 14.11 -12.56 4.85
CA GLY A 131 13.10 -12.87 5.84
C GLY A 131 11.67 -12.52 5.42
N LEU A 132 11.48 -11.65 4.41
CA LEU A 132 10.14 -11.35 3.89
C LEU A 132 9.54 -12.57 3.19
N THR A 133 8.25 -12.78 3.39
CA THR A 133 7.46 -13.82 2.74
C THR A 133 6.38 -13.19 1.89
N GLY A 134 6.15 -13.72 0.69
CA GLY A 134 5.13 -13.23 -0.22
C GLY A 134 4.92 -14.16 -1.40
N ILE A 135 4.04 -13.79 -2.33
CA ILE A 135 3.82 -14.57 -3.55
C ILE A 135 4.94 -14.29 -4.54
N ILE A 136 5.49 -15.34 -5.12
CA ILE A 136 6.49 -15.29 -6.17
C ILE A 136 5.79 -15.43 -7.52
N ILE A 137 6.06 -14.47 -8.41
CA ILE A 137 5.62 -14.52 -9.80
C ILE A 137 6.86 -14.50 -10.69
N LYS A 138 6.90 -15.42 -11.65
CA LYS A 138 7.89 -15.42 -12.73
C LYS A 138 7.31 -14.65 -13.91
N ILE A 139 8.04 -13.64 -14.37
CA ILE A 139 7.73 -12.91 -15.60
C ILE A 139 8.93 -12.97 -16.55
N LYS A 140 8.74 -12.52 -17.80
CA LYS A 140 9.82 -12.56 -18.80
C LYS A 140 11.09 -11.82 -18.35
N SER A 141 10.95 -10.75 -17.56
CA SER A 141 12.08 -9.95 -17.10
C SER A 141 12.71 -10.42 -15.79
N GLY A 142 12.23 -11.50 -15.17
CA GLY A 142 12.79 -12.02 -13.93
C GLY A 142 11.75 -12.51 -12.92
N VAL A 143 12.13 -12.48 -11.64
CA VAL A 143 11.28 -12.93 -10.53
C VAL A 143 10.79 -11.71 -9.75
N LYS A 144 9.52 -11.71 -9.35
CA LYS A 144 8.95 -10.67 -8.50
C LYS A 144 8.39 -11.26 -7.22
N LEU A 145 8.71 -10.59 -6.11
CA LEU A 145 8.03 -10.77 -4.84
C LEU A 145 6.81 -9.84 -4.81
N VAL A 146 5.65 -10.42 -4.58
CA VAL A 146 4.38 -9.70 -4.44
C VAL A 146 3.99 -9.66 -2.97
N LEU A 147 3.86 -8.44 -2.45
CA LEU A 147 3.38 -8.13 -1.10
C LEU A 147 2.03 -7.44 -1.21
N SER A 148 1.09 -7.88 -0.39
CA SER A 148 -0.30 -7.39 -0.44
C SER A 148 -0.63 -6.63 0.84
N VAL A 149 -1.42 -5.57 0.69
CA VAL A 149 -2.13 -4.96 1.83
C VAL A 149 -3.58 -5.39 1.69
N SER A 150 -3.98 -6.34 2.54
CA SER A 150 -5.25 -7.06 2.37
C SER A 150 -6.45 -6.13 2.51
N LEU A 151 -6.40 -5.18 3.45
CA LEU A 151 -7.45 -4.18 3.64
C LEU A 151 -7.70 -3.31 2.40
N LEU A 152 -6.65 -3.05 1.61
CA LEU A 152 -6.75 -2.22 0.42
C LEU A 152 -7.16 -2.98 -0.83
N GLN A 153 -7.14 -4.33 -0.79
CA GLN A 153 -7.24 -5.19 -1.97
C GLN A 153 -6.27 -4.71 -3.07
N ARG A 154 -5.01 -4.46 -2.68
CA ARG A 154 -3.93 -4.03 -3.58
C ARG A 154 -2.60 -4.67 -3.19
N SER A 155 -1.72 -4.79 -4.18
CA SER A 155 -0.38 -5.35 -3.98
C SER A 155 0.70 -4.45 -4.54
N VAL A 156 1.93 -4.75 -4.16
CA VAL A 156 3.16 -4.19 -4.71
C VAL A 156 4.02 -5.35 -5.18
N ALA A 157 4.56 -5.23 -6.39
CA ALA A 157 5.52 -6.18 -6.92
C ALA A 157 6.92 -5.57 -6.90
N VAL A 158 7.89 -6.32 -6.37
CA VAL A 158 9.28 -5.91 -6.25
C VAL A 158 10.16 -6.87 -7.02
N GLU A 159 11.08 -6.33 -7.80
CA GLU A 159 12.08 -7.15 -8.50
C GLU A 159 13.11 -7.72 -7.51
N VAL A 160 13.33 -9.03 -7.59
CA VAL A 160 14.29 -9.74 -6.75
C VAL A 160 15.14 -10.67 -7.61
N GLU A 161 16.36 -10.92 -7.17
CA GLU A 161 17.20 -11.96 -7.77
C GLU A 161 16.60 -13.34 -7.50
N ARG A 162 16.74 -14.24 -8.46
CA ARG A 162 16.14 -15.58 -8.36
C ARG A 162 16.78 -16.37 -7.22
N GLU A 163 18.07 -16.15 -7.01
CA GLU A 163 18.93 -16.80 -6.03
C GLU A 163 18.53 -16.45 -4.60
N TRP A 164 17.92 -15.28 -4.40
CA TRP A 164 17.45 -14.88 -3.08
C TRP A 164 16.16 -15.61 -2.67
N VAL A 165 15.47 -16.28 -3.59
CA VAL A 165 14.15 -16.86 -3.34
C VAL A 165 14.30 -18.31 -2.86
N GLY A 166 13.78 -18.59 -1.66
CA GLY A 166 13.70 -19.95 -1.15
C GLY A 166 12.64 -20.81 -1.87
N ASP A 167 12.52 -22.07 -1.45
CA ASP A 167 11.56 -22.99 -2.07
C ASP A 167 10.12 -22.49 -1.96
N ALA A 168 9.49 -22.29 -3.11
CA ALA A 168 8.14 -21.78 -3.19
C ALA A 168 7.12 -22.92 -3.01
N ARG A 169 6.10 -22.70 -2.18
CA ARG A 169 5.02 -23.66 -1.93
C ARG A 169 3.68 -23.03 -2.32
N ALA A 170 2.73 -23.82 -2.81
CA ALA A 170 1.39 -23.31 -3.05
C ALA A 170 0.76 -22.88 -1.71
N GLY A 171 0.25 -21.65 -1.63
CA GLY A 171 -0.33 -21.14 -0.40
C GLY A 171 -0.92 -19.73 -0.52
N ARG A 172 -1.42 -19.21 0.60
CA ARG A 172 -1.83 -17.81 0.74
C ARG A 172 -0.78 -17.05 1.55
N PRO A 173 -0.36 -15.83 1.17
CA PRO A 173 0.53 -15.01 1.99
C PRO A 173 -0.01 -14.82 3.41
N SER A 174 -1.34 -14.77 3.51
CA SER A 174 -2.10 -14.47 4.72
C SER A 174 -2.16 -15.63 5.74
N GLU A 175 -1.65 -16.83 5.44
CA GLU A 175 -1.70 -17.96 6.39
C GLU A 175 -0.69 -17.86 7.55
N VAL A 176 0.19 -16.85 7.54
CA VAL A 176 1.14 -16.55 8.62
C VAL A 176 0.61 -15.46 9.59
N GLY A 177 -0.51 -14.78 9.28
CA GLY A 177 -1.05 -13.69 10.14
C GLY A 177 -2.56 -13.37 10.04
N ALA A 178 -3.33 -13.95 9.11
CA ALA A 178 -4.69 -13.48 8.82
C ALA A 178 -5.83 -14.26 9.50
N LEU A 179 -5.63 -14.76 10.72
CA LEU A 179 -6.73 -15.38 11.45
C LEU A 179 -7.81 -14.35 11.87
N HIS A 180 -7.48 -13.05 11.98
CA HIS A 180 -8.47 -12.04 12.38
C HIS A 180 -9.40 -11.57 11.26
N TYR A 181 -8.91 -11.36 10.04
CA TYR A 181 -9.76 -10.91 8.93
C TYR A 181 -10.66 -12.00 8.33
N ARG A 182 -10.47 -13.29 8.67
CA ARG A 182 -11.38 -14.36 8.23
C ARG A 182 -12.69 -14.40 8.99
N GLN A 183 -12.71 -13.91 10.23
CA GLN A 183 -13.92 -13.96 11.06
C GLN A 183 -14.83 -12.75 10.81
N ALA A 184 -14.24 -11.61 10.44
CA ALA A 184 -14.94 -10.53 9.77
C ALA A 184 -14.90 -10.81 8.27
N ALA A 185 -15.79 -11.66 7.76
CA ALA A 185 -16.01 -11.79 6.32
C ALA A 185 -16.03 -10.38 5.73
N LEU A 186 -14.96 -9.96 5.04
CA LEU A 186 -14.91 -8.64 4.41
C LEU A 186 -16.06 -8.68 3.42
N PRO A 187 -17.17 -7.98 3.68
CA PRO A 187 -18.23 -7.95 2.69
C PRO A 187 -17.60 -7.32 1.45
N SER A 188 -18.10 -7.66 0.28
CA SER A 188 -17.81 -6.93 -0.96
C SER A 188 -18.08 -5.42 -0.87
N GLU A 189 -18.56 -4.93 0.28
CA GLU A 189 -18.71 -3.53 0.69
C GLU A 189 -17.42 -2.88 1.22
N VAL A 190 -16.32 -3.63 1.42
CA VAL A 190 -14.97 -3.05 1.61
C VAL A 190 -14.44 -2.60 0.24
N VAL A 191 -15.25 -1.80 -0.45
CA VAL A 191 -14.91 -1.20 -1.73
C VAL A 191 -15.36 0.25 -1.67
N HIS A 192 -14.37 1.11 -1.49
CA HIS A 192 -14.16 2.28 -2.32
C HIS A 192 -15.32 2.65 -3.27
N LEU A 193 -15.85 3.87 -3.12
CA LEU A 193 -16.56 4.59 -4.19
C LEU A 193 -15.61 4.98 -5.35
N SER A 194 -14.80 4.04 -5.87
CA SER A 194 -13.88 4.29 -6.99
C SER A 194 -14.54 4.19 -8.37
N ALA A 195 -15.86 3.99 -8.44
CA ALA A 195 -16.61 4.15 -9.67
C ALA A 195 -17.62 5.29 -9.46
N MET A 196 -17.30 6.49 -9.96
CA MET A 196 -18.23 7.55 -10.43
C MET A 196 -17.45 8.84 -10.68
N LYS A 197 -16.78 8.89 -11.84
CA LYS A 197 -16.75 10.01 -12.83
C LYS A 197 -15.54 9.84 -13.76
N GLY A 198 -15.66 8.90 -14.68
CA GLY A 198 -15.36 9.21 -16.07
C GLY A 198 -16.56 9.99 -16.59
N ILE A 199 -16.45 11.31 -16.66
CA ILE A 199 -17.13 12.08 -17.70
C ILE A 199 -15.99 12.53 -18.59
N SER A 200 -15.97 11.87 -19.75
CA SER A 200 -15.16 12.18 -20.90
C SER A 200 -15.23 13.67 -21.21
N ASP A 201 -14.04 14.20 -21.41
CA ASP A 201 -13.72 15.31 -22.28
C ASP A 201 -14.41 15.08 -23.63
N GLU A 202 -15.43 15.87 -23.95
CA GLU A 202 -15.94 16.01 -25.32
C GLU A 202 -15.42 17.35 -25.83
N THR A 203 -14.26 17.29 -26.48
CA THR A 203 -13.68 18.38 -27.26
C THR A 203 -14.54 18.62 -28.50
N LEU A 204 -14.83 19.90 -28.73
CA LEU A 204 -15.07 20.59 -29.99
C LEU A 204 -15.05 19.74 -31.28
N GLN A 205 -16.13 19.83 -32.07
CA GLN A 205 -16.06 20.22 -33.49
C GLN A 205 -17.43 20.61 -34.08
N ALA A 206 -17.39 21.72 -34.85
CA ALA A 206 -18.27 22.15 -35.96
C ALA A 206 -19.76 22.48 -35.67
N ASP A 207 -20.11 23.77 -35.59
CA ASP A 207 -20.43 24.64 -36.74
C ASP A 207 -20.31 26.13 -36.34
#